data_AF-A0A812WTV5-F1
#
_entry.id   AF-A0A812WTV5-F1
#
_cell.length_a   1.000
_cell.length_b   1.000
_cell.length_c   1.000
_cell.angle_alpha   90.00
_cell.angle_beta   90.00
_cell.angle_gamma   90.00
#
_symmetry.space_group_name_H-M   'P 1'
#
loop_
_entity.id
_entity.type
_entity.pdbx_description
1 polymer ?
#
loop_
_entity_poly.entity_id
_entity_poly.type
_entity_poly.pdbx_seq_one_letter_code
_entity_poly.pdbx_strand_id
1 'polypeptide(L)'
;MGATASTHPEIVDIDISCLSEEERSFSPLFMEIVAALWMHKGSLGGLKHFHERPNLEQKITREDFCAGYSDFEYIYLTILGFAKLHSLVEEITVQNNGEVFTRNPGVQLLERACGMTMHGNREGANALLRSAPGALLEAFQVAKSSGKTLDFFRKAFDRQADPCLEGRTSRLLQYLEKHTHTVTKVAPWEDVSLQRLPHGASSRDIVGEHLRVFCNECTWLWSRQHHLAYEDAKASRFGGDAKLTEDFAAVFNAQSFCEAMRARGVVRRGPTTQWEVQVENGSWAGYEEEASAAIEAAYSKRLPMLELRLGPRGWKYVIDLGNQVQLNPKTRKSRPIRRQEAAVSPSSPSRACVKLTEAEFEEAVQFFVDMQTLPPAPPSIEGEHA
;
A
#
# COMPACT_ATOMS: atom_id res chain seq x y z
N MET A 1 41.87 -9.71 33.76
CA MET A 1 40.67 -10.19 33.05
C MET A 1 39.61 -9.11 33.19
N GLY A 2 39.54 -8.20 32.21
CA GLY A 2 38.55 -7.12 32.21
C GLY A 2 37.26 -7.61 31.58
N ALA A 3 36.16 -7.61 32.35
CA ALA A 3 34.84 -7.88 31.82
C ALA A 3 34.45 -6.74 30.88
N THR A 4 34.39 -7.01 29.58
CA THR A 4 33.78 -6.11 28.60
C THR A 4 32.29 -6.05 28.88
N ALA A 5 31.81 -4.94 29.44
CA ALA A 5 30.39 -4.69 29.59
C ALA A 5 29.75 -4.69 28.19
N SER A 6 28.93 -5.70 27.91
CA SER A 6 28.10 -5.77 26.71
C SER A 6 27.04 -4.68 26.84
N THR A 7 27.31 -3.50 26.29
CA THR A 7 26.30 -2.46 26.09
C THR A 7 25.37 -2.95 24.99
N HIS A 8 24.31 -3.65 25.40
CA HIS A 8 23.18 -3.90 24.50
C HIS A 8 22.62 -2.54 24.10
N PRO A 9 22.50 -2.24 22.79
CA PRO A 9 21.90 -0.99 22.35
C PRO A 9 20.48 -0.92 22.91
N GLU A 10 20.15 0.14 23.65
CA GLU A 10 18.79 0.41 24.08
C GLU A 10 17.89 0.42 22.84
N ILE A 11 16.97 -0.54 22.78
CA ILE A 11 15.94 -0.56 21.75
C ILE A 11 15.02 0.61 22.09
N VAL A 12 15.17 1.70 21.35
CA VAL A 12 14.23 2.81 21.41
C VAL A 12 12.89 2.31 20.91
N ASP A 13 11.93 2.18 21.82
CA ASP A 13 10.53 1.94 21.47
C ASP A 13 10.02 3.14 20.68
N ILE A 14 9.58 2.87 19.46
CA ILE A 14 9.12 3.90 18.54
C ILE A 14 7.64 4.09 18.79
N ASP A 15 7.28 5.28 19.28
CA ASP A 15 5.89 5.65 19.54
C ASP A 15 5.12 5.82 18.22
N ILE A 16 4.29 4.82 17.91
CA ILE A 16 3.40 4.82 16.73
C ILE A 16 2.11 5.60 16.93
N SER A 17 1.84 6.14 18.12
CA SER A 17 0.62 6.91 18.40
C SER A 17 0.51 8.17 17.55
N CYS A 18 1.65 8.71 17.10
CA CYS A 18 1.74 9.86 16.20
C CYS A 18 1.22 9.59 14.78
N LEU A 19 0.97 8.33 14.40
CA LEU A 19 0.61 7.95 13.03
C LEU A 19 -0.89 8.16 12.70
N SER A 20 -1.18 8.65 11.50
CA SER A 20 -2.53 8.81 10.93
C SER A 20 -3.14 7.46 10.56
N GLU A 21 -4.45 7.46 10.29
CA GLU A 21 -5.16 6.26 9.83
C GLU A 21 -4.61 5.72 8.50
N GLU A 22 -4.29 6.61 7.55
CA GLU A 22 -3.63 6.22 6.29
C GLU A 22 -2.27 5.56 6.55
N GLU A 23 -1.44 6.12 7.43
CA GLU A 23 -0.13 5.53 7.72
C GLU A 23 -0.22 4.18 8.44
N ARG A 24 -1.24 4.00 9.28
CA ARG A 24 -1.53 2.73 9.95
C ARG A 24 -2.00 1.65 8.98
N SER A 25 -2.40 2.02 7.77
CA SER A 25 -2.72 1.05 6.71
C SER A 25 -1.48 0.47 6.02
N PHE A 26 -0.30 1.07 6.22
CA PHE A 26 0.95 0.59 5.61
C PHE A 26 1.50 -0.63 6.34
N SER A 27 2.44 -1.30 5.66
CA SER A 27 3.25 -2.32 6.32
C SER A 27 3.93 -1.73 7.57
N PRO A 28 3.93 -2.44 8.71
CA PRO A 28 4.52 -1.94 9.94
C PRO A 28 6.01 -1.57 9.82
N LEU A 29 6.70 -2.15 8.84
CA LEU A 29 8.08 -1.82 8.49
C LEU A 29 8.23 -0.34 8.10
N PHE A 30 7.27 0.23 7.36
CA PHE A 30 7.30 1.64 6.96
C PHE A 30 6.79 2.57 8.06
N MET A 31 5.81 2.12 8.86
CA MET A 31 5.32 2.86 10.02
C MET A 31 6.47 3.21 10.96
N GLU A 32 7.39 2.27 11.16
CA GLU A 32 8.59 2.48 11.96
C GLU A 32 9.47 3.62 11.41
N ILE A 33 9.72 3.64 10.10
CA ILE A 33 10.55 4.67 9.46
C ILE A 33 9.90 6.03 9.62
N VAL A 34 8.58 6.12 9.42
CA VAL A 34 7.81 7.36 9.54
C VAL A 34 7.86 7.88 10.98
N ALA A 35 7.61 7.03 11.97
CA ALA A 35 7.67 7.44 13.37
C ALA A 35 9.10 7.86 13.77
N ALA A 36 10.14 7.17 13.28
CA ALA A 36 11.52 7.61 13.47
C ALA A 36 11.82 8.96 12.80
N LEU A 37 11.26 9.23 11.62
CA LEU A 37 11.39 10.52 10.95
C LEU A 37 10.74 11.65 11.77
N TRP A 38 9.58 11.41 12.38
CA TRP A 38 8.90 12.39 13.23
C TRP A 38 9.74 12.84 14.43
N MET A 39 10.52 11.93 15.02
CA MET A 39 11.48 12.30 16.08
C MET A 39 12.53 13.33 15.62
N HIS A 40 12.84 13.36 14.32
CA HIS A 40 13.82 14.26 13.71
C HIS A 40 13.19 15.48 13.02
N LYS A 41 11.89 15.71 13.17
CA LYS A 41 11.14 16.78 12.49
C LYS A 41 11.81 18.15 12.58
N GLY A 42 12.19 18.58 13.79
CA GLY A 42 12.84 19.88 14.00
C GLY A 42 14.20 19.98 13.33
N SER A 43 15.01 18.92 13.40
CA SER A 43 16.36 18.85 12.81
C SER A 43 16.38 18.75 11.29
N LEU A 44 15.23 18.47 10.67
CA LEU A 44 15.02 18.34 9.23
C LEU A 44 14.15 19.50 8.66
N GLY A 45 13.95 20.57 9.44
CA GLY A 45 13.31 21.81 8.99
C GLY A 45 11.80 21.86 9.13
N GLY A 46 11.17 20.86 9.76
CA GLY A 46 9.75 20.89 10.11
C GLY A 46 8.79 20.86 8.92
N LEU A 47 7.56 21.33 9.14
CA LEU A 47 6.57 21.51 8.08
C LEU A 47 6.59 22.95 7.59
N LYS A 48 6.56 23.15 6.28
CA LYS A 48 6.52 24.46 5.60
C LYS A 48 5.33 24.57 4.65
N HIS A 49 5.04 23.50 3.90
CA HIS A 49 3.98 23.41 2.89
C HIS A 49 2.70 22.80 3.44
N PHE A 50 2.81 22.01 4.51
CA PHE A 50 1.67 21.35 5.13
C PHE A 50 1.40 21.92 6.52
N HIS A 51 0.12 22.08 6.86
CA HIS A 51 -0.28 22.58 8.18
C HIS A 51 -0.09 21.53 9.28
N GLU A 52 -0.49 20.29 9.00
CA GLU A 52 -0.51 19.22 9.99
C GLU A 52 0.36 18.04 9.56
N ARG A 53 0.13 17.52 8.34
CA ARG A 53 0.78 16.31 7.86
C ARG A 53 1.03 16.38 6.35
N PRO A 54 2.20 15.95 5.85
CA PRO A 54 2.41 15.85 4.42
C PRO A 54 1.49 14.79 3.82
N ASN A 55 0.86 15.12 2.69
CA ASN A 55 0.05 14.21 1.91
C ASN A 55 0.56 14.20 0.46
N LEU A 56 0.49 13.03 -0.17
CA LEU A 56 0.89 12.83 -1.54
C LEU A 56 -0.35 12.79 -2.44
N GLU A 57 -0.78 13.96 -2.90
CA GLU A 57 -1.91 14.12 -3.83
C GLU A 57 -1.47 13.97 -5.30
N GLN A 58 -0.25 14.41 -5.60
CA GLN A 58 0.35 14.34 -6.91
C GLN A 58 1.88 14.29 -6.81
N LYS A 59 2.54 13.94 -7.91
CA LYS A 59 4.00 14.05 -8.00
C LYS A 59 4.43 15.51 -7.86
N ILE A 60 5.41 15.72 -6.99
CA ILE A 60 6.07 17.01 -6.77
C ILE A 60 7.32 17.06 -7.65
N THR A 61 7.51 18.18 -8.32
CA THR A 61 8.67 18.37 -9.21
C THR A 61 9.95 18.58 -8.40
N ARG A 62 11.10 18.38 -9.05
CA ARG A 62 12.40 18.65 -8.41
C ARG A 62 12.53 20.13 -8.05
N GLU A 63 12.05 20.99 -8.92
CA GLU A 63 12.06 22.44 -8.76
C GLU A 63 11.26 22.84 -7.52
N ASP A 64 10.05 22.29 -7.34
CA ASP A 64 9.22 22.54 -6.16
C ASP A 64 9.90 22.04 -4.88
N PHE A 65 10.42 20.81 -4.88
CA PHE A 65 11.15 20.28 -3.73
C PHE A 65 12.35 21.14 -3.34
N CYS A 66 13.12 21.63 -4.33
CA CYS A 66 14.28 22.49 -4.08
C CYS A 66 13.89 23.88 -3.58
N ALA A 67 12.79 24.45 -4.08
CA ALA A 67 12.41 25.83 -3.82
C ALA A 67 11.70 26.03 -2.49
N GLY A 68 10.81 25.11 -2.11
CA GLY A 68 9.91 25.30 -0.98
C GLY A 68 10.11 24.30 0.15
N TYR A 69 10.20 23.02 -0.19
CA TYR A 69 9.99 21.95 0.78
C TYR A 69 11.15 21.84 1.76
N SER A 70 10.82 21.55 3.03
CA SER A 70 11.84 21.15 4.00
C SER A 70 12.40 19.77 3.65
N ASP A 71 13.54 19.42 4.24
CA ASP A 71 14.07 18.06 4.10
C ASP A 71 13.11 17.05 4.73
N PHE A 72 12.48 17.41 5.86
CA PHE A 72 11.46 16.60 6.51
C PHE A 72 10.31 16.26 5.55
N GLU A 73 9.73 17.25 4.86
CA GLU A 73 8.61 17.04 3.96
C GLU A 73 9.01 16.19 2.75
N TYR A 74 10.18 16.46 2.16
CA TYR A 74 10.70 15.66 1.05
C TYR A 74 10.93 14.20 1.43
N ILE A 75 11.57 13.96 2.57
CA ILE A 75 11.87 12.61 3.08
C ILE A 75 10.58 11.88 3.39
N TYR A 76 9.65 12.55 4.07
CA TYR A 76 8.35 12.00 4.44
C TYR A 76 7.58 11.54 3.20
N LEU A 77 7.42 12.43 2.21
CA LEU A 77 6.68 12.11 0.98
C LEU A 77 7.38 11.02 0.16
N THR A 78 8.71 10.94 0.24
CA THR A 78 9.46 9.86 -0.38
C THR A 78 9.17 8.52 0.29
N ILE A 79 9.21 8.43 1.62
CA ILE A 79 8.88 7.21 2.37
C ILE A 79 7.44 6.79 2.11
N LEU A 80 6.50 7.76 2.09
CA LEU A 80 5.10 7.52 1.74
C LEU A 80 4.97 6.92 0.33
N GLY A 81 5.71 7.45 -0.64
CA GLY A 81 5.76 6.91 -2.00
C GLY A 81 6.28 5.47 -2.05
N PHE A 82 7.33 5.14 -1.29
CA PHE A 82 7.83 3.76 -1.18
C PHE A 82 6.85 2.81 -0.48
N ALA A 83 6.16 3.27 0.58
CA ALA A 83 5.14 2.49 1.27
C ALA A 83 3.96 2.17 0.33
N LYS A 84 3.48 3.16 -0.42
CA LYS A 84 2.44 2.96 -1.46
C LYS A 84 2.92 2.06 -2.58
N LEU A 85 4.17 2.21 -3.02
CA LEU A 85 4.79 1.33 -4.03
C LEU A 85 4.80 -0.12 -3.55
N HIS A 86 5.18 -0.39 -2.29
CA HIS A 86 5.18 -1.74 -1.74
C HIS A 86 3.81 -2.42 -1.86
N SER A 87 2.72 -1.70 -1.57
CA SER A 87 1.35 -2.22 -1.69
C SER A 87 0.86 -2.35 -3.13
N LEU A 88 1.38 -1.55 -4.07
CA LEU A 88 0.91 -1.46 -5.46
C LEU A 88 1.87 -2.11 -6.48
N VAL A 89 2.97 -2.71 -6.03
CA VAL A 89 4.09 -3.12 -6.90
C VAL A 89 3.67 -4.08 -8.01
N GLU A 90 2.80 -5.04 -7.72
CA GLU A 90 2.33 -6.01 -8.72
C GLU A 90 1.34 -5.37 -9.69
N GLU A 91 0.48 -4.46 -9.23
CA GLU A 91 -0.43 -3.70 -10.11
C GLU A 91 0.37 -2.85 -11.11
N ILE A 92 1.35 -2.10 -10.60
CA ILE A 92 2.23 -1.26 -11.40
C ILE A 92 3.03 -2.11 -12.39
N THR A 93 3.55 -3.26 -11.95
CA THR A 93 4.32 -4.17 -12.81
C THR A 93 3.49 -4.78 -13.92
N VAL A 94 2.26 -5.23 -13.63
CA VAL A 94 1.34 -5.80 -14.63
C VAL A 94 0.93 -4.76 -15.68
N GLN A 95 0.77 -3.50 -15.26
CA GLN A 95 0.46 -2.39 -16.15
C GLN A 95 1.68 -1.81 -16.87
N ASN A 96 2.90 -2.17 -16.48
CA ASN A 96 4.10 -1.74 -17.19
C ASN A 96 4.19 -2.41 -18.57
N ASN A 97 3.96 -1.63 -19.63
CA ASN A 97 3.96 -2.09 -21.02
C ASN A 97 5.31 -1.89 -21.75
N GLY A 98 6.35 -1.45 -21.06
CA GLY A 98 7.67 -1.21 -21.64
C GLY A 98 7.78 0.06 -22.50
N GLU A 99 6.75 0.91 -22.53
CA GLU A 99 6.78 2.19 -23.23
C GLU A 99 7.32 3.32 -22.32
N VAL A 100 7.56 4.48 -22.91
CA VAL A 100 7.88 5.72 -22.17
C VAL A 100 6.71 6.18 -21.30
N PHE A 101 6.99 6.97 -20.25
CA PHE A 101 6.02 7.28 -19.19
C PHE A 101 4.67 7.83 -19.69
N THR A 102 4.65 8.65 -20.75
CA THR A 102 3.41 9.23 -21.31
C THR A 102 2.48 8.19 -21.94
N ARG A 103 2.99 7.00 -22.25
CA ARG A 103 2.25 5.91 -22.90
C ARG A 103 2.26 4.61 -22.08
N ASN A 104 2.75 4.69 -20.84
CA ASN A 104 2.93 3.54 -19.97
C ASN A 104 2.01 3.64 -18.75
N PRO A 105 0.90 2.86 -18.71
CA PRO A 105 -0.08 2.99 -17.64
C PRO A 105 0.48 2.61 -16.27
N GLY A 106 1.43 1.66 -16.19
CA GLY A 106 2.11 1.34 -14.94
C GLY A 106 2.92 2.52 -14.39
N VAL A 107 3.67 3.22 -15.25
CA VAL A 107 4.43 4.41 -14.83
C VAL A 107 3.50 5.57 -14.44
N GLN A 108 2.36 5.72 -15.11
CA GLN A 108 1.36 6.73 -14.74
C GLN A 108 0.71 6.41 -13.39
N LEU A 109 0.43 5.13 -13.11
CA LEU A 109 -0.05 4.69 -11.80
C LEU A 109 1.00 4.96 -10.71
N LEU A 110 2.27 4.64 -10.96
CA LEU A 110 3.37 4.97 -10.04
C LEU A 110 3.45 6.48 -9.76
N GLU A 111 3.33 7.32 -10.79
CA GLU A 111 3.38 8.78 -10.64
C GLU A 111 2.22 9.29 -9.77
N ARG A 112 0.99 8.86 -10.10
CA ARG A 112 -0.22 9.30 -9.41
C ARG A 112 -0.28 8.80 -7.97
N ALA A 113 0.02 7.53 -7.74
CA ALA A 113 -0.16 6.90 -6.43
C ALA A 113 1.06 7.05 -5.53
N CYS A 114 2.28 7.02 -6.08
CA CYS A 114 3.52 6.99 -5.30
C CYS A 114 4.33 8.29 -5.42
N GLY A 115 3.96 9.21 -6.32
CA GLY A 115 4.61 10.53 -6.39
C GLY A 115 6.02 10.47 -6.96
N MET A 116 6.31 9.43 -7.74
CA MET A 116 7.60 9.16 -8.36
C MET A 116 7.37 8.61 -9.77
N THR A 117 8.31 8.88 -10.67
CA THR A 117 8.33 8.28 -12.01
C THR A 117 9.49 7.34 -12.16
N MET A 118 9.46 6.54 -13.21
CA MET A 118 10.59 5.71 -13.61
C MET A 118 10.64 5.59 -15.13
N HIS A 119 11.75 5.08 -15.65
CA HIS A 119 11.90 4.69 -17.04
C HIS A 119 11.39 3.26 -17.23
N GLY A 120 10.08 3.12 -17.43
CA GLY A 120 9.42 1.81 -17.57
C GLY A 120 9.91 0.96 -18.75
N ASN A 121 10.57 1.59 -19.74
CA ASN A 121 11.13 0.95 -20.93
C ASN A 121 12.57 0.41 -20.76
N ARG A 122 13.21 0.64 -19.61
CA ARG A 122 14.58 0.14 -19.36
C ARG A 122 14.56 -1.32 -18.93
N GLU A 123 15.60 -2.05 -19.31
CA GLU A 123 15.86 -3.37 -18.76
C GLU A 123 15.98 -3.30 -17.23
N GLY A 124 15.36 -4.26 -16.53
CA GLY A 124 15.36 -4.28 -15.07
C GLY A 124 14.34 -3.33 -14.40
N ALA A 125 13.54 -2.56 -15.15
CA ALA A 125 12.50 -1.69 -14.59
C ALA A 125 11.60 -2.40 -13.56
N ASN A 126 11.10 -3.60 -13.91
CA ASN A 126 10.25 -4.39 -13.01
C ASN A 126 11.00 -5.00 -11.82
N ALA A 127 12.30 -5.23 -11.95
CA ALA A 127 13.13 -5.67 -10.83
C ALA A 127 13.32 -4.51 -9.84
N LEU A 128 13.59 -3.31 -10.36
CA LEU A 128 13.69 -2.10 -9.56
C LEU A 128 12.41 -1.81 -8.77
N LEU A 129 11.24 -1.88 -9.40
CA LEU A 129 9.94 -1.71 -8.72
C LEU A 129 9.81 -2.59 -7.47
N ARG A 130 10.30 -3.84 -7.56
CA ARG A 130 10.25 -4.82 -6.47
C ARG A 130 11.35 -4.65 -5.43
N SER A 131 12.55 -4.26 -5.81
CA SER A 131 13.68 -4.15 -4.89
C SER A 131 13.73 -2.81 -4.16
N ALA A 132 13.16 -1.75 -4.75
CA ALA A 132 13.31 -0.39 -4.27
C ALA A 132 12.73 -0.17 -2.85
N PRO A 133 11.53 -0.66 -2.49
CA PRO A 133 11.05 -0.55 -1.11
C PRO A 133 11.93 -1.33 -0.12
N GLY A 134 12.42 -2.51 -0.50
CA GLY A 134 13.34 -3.31 0.31
C GLY A 134 14.66 -2.59 0.60
N ALA A 135 15.24 -1.91 -0.40
CA ALA A 135 16.44 -1.09 -0.22
C ALA A 135 16.24 0.03 0.81
N LEU A 136 15.04 0.63 0.87
CA LEU A 136 14.72 1.65 1.87
C LEU A 136 14.69 1.04 3.28
N LEU A 137 14.02 -0.09 3.45
CA LEU A 137 13.93 -0.79 4.72
C LEU A 137 15.32 -1.21 5.21
N GLU A 138 16.13 -1.83 4.35
CA GLU A 138 17.47 -2.28 4.69
C GLU A 138 18.36 -1.10 5.12
N ALA A 139 18.36 -0.01 4.34
CA ALA A 139 19.16 1.18 4.64
C ALA A 139 18.76 1.81 5.98
N PHE A 140 17.46 1.87 6.26
CA PHE A 140 16.97 2.35 7.55
C PHE A 140 17.39 1.45 8.71
N GLN A 141 17.34 0.12 8.56
CA GLN A 141 17.72 -0.81 9.63
C GLN A 141 19.23 -0.79 9.93
N VAL A 142 20.08 -0.62 8.90
CA VAL A 142 21.52 -0.34 9.09
C VAL A 142 21.73 0.95 9.90
N ALA A 143 20.99 2.00 9.57
CA ALA A 143 21.06 3.26 10.30
C ALA A 143 20.56 3.13 11.74
N LYS A 144 19.46 2.40 11.94
CA LYS A 144 18.85 2.20 13.25
C LYS A 144 19.76 1.40 14.17
N SER A 145 20.27 0.26 13.72
CA SER A 145 21.18 -0.59 14.51
C SER A 145 22.48 0.09 14.92
N SER A 146 22.91 1.11 14.16
CA SER A 146 24.06 1.95 14.48
C SER A 146 23.73 3.24 15.26
N GLY A 147 22.46 3.48 15.61
CA GLY A 147 22.03 4.70 16.29
C GLY A 147 22.15 5.98 15.44
N LYS A 148 22.15 5.85 14.11
CA LYS A 148 22.45 6.91 13.13
C LYS A 148 21.24 7.26 12.25
N THR A 149 20.01 7.16 12.77
CA THR A 149 18.79 7.41 11.96
C THR A 149 18.73 8.83 11.38
N LEU A 150 19.17 9.86 12.11
CA LEU A 150 19.23 11.24 11.59
C LEU A 150 20.23 11.37 10.43
N ASP A 151 21.37 10.69 10.53
CA ASP A 151 22.40 10.68 9.49
C ASP A 151 21.90 9.98 8.22
N PHE A 152 21.16 8.89 8.38
CA PHE A 152 20.43 8.24 7.28
C PHE A 152 19.48 9.18 6.57
N PHE A 153 18.61 9.86 7.32
CA PHE A 153 17.67 10.82 6.73
C PHE A 153 18.38 11.95 5.97
N ARG A 154 19.55 12.40 6.44
CA ARG A 154 20.32 13.45 5.76
C ARG A 154 21.12 12.98 4.55
N LYS A 155 21.62 11.73 4.56
CA LYS A 155 22.55 11.23 3.53
C LYS A 155 21.89 10.38 2.46
N ALA A 156 20.89 9.59 2.84
CA ALA A 156 20.19 8.69 1.93
C ALA A 156 19.12 9.41 1.09
N PHE A 157 18.70 10.60 1.54
CA PHE A 157 17.71 11.42 0.87
C PHE A 157 18.34 12.74 0.46
N ASP A 158 18.22 13.08 -0.83
CA ASP A 158 18.75 14.31 -1.37
C ASP A 158 17.74 14.91 -2.34
N ARG A 159 17.09 16.00 -1.92
CA ARG A 159 16.09 16.69 -2.72
C ARG A 159 16.65 17.29 -4.01
N GLN A 160 17.97 17.43 -4.13
CA GLN A 160 18.63 17.87 -5.35
C GLN A 160 18.91 16.72 -6.32
N ALA A 161 18.78 15.46 -5.89
CA ALA A 161 18.96 14.31 -6.76
C ALA A 161 17.79 14.16 -7.74
N ASP A 162 17.94 13.22 -8.68
CA ASP A 162 16.86 12.88 -9.61
C ASP A 162 15.63 12.37 -8.83
N PRO A 163 14.45 12.99 -8.99
CA PRO A 163 13.24 12.61 -8.26
C PRO A 163 12.64 11.27 -8.74
N CYS A 164 13.18 10.63 -9.78
CA CYS A 164 12.73 9.32 -10.23
C CYS A 164 13.04 8.20 -9.21
N LEU A 165 12.37 7.06 -9.37
CA LEU A 165 12.55 5.88 -8.51
C LEU A 165 13.99 5.37 -8.56
N GLU A 166 14.61 5.36 -9.75
CA GLU A 166 16.01 4.96 -9.97
C GLU A 166 16.95 5.83 -9.14
N GLY A 167 16.77 7.16 -9.22
CA GLY A 167 17.59 8.13 -8.51
C GLY A 167 17.51 7.94 -7.01
N ARG A 168 16.28 7.85 -6.47
CA ARG A 168 16.04 7.61 -5.04
C ARG A 168 16.62 6.28 -4.57
N THR A 169 16.38 5.20 -5.31
CA THR A 169 16.90 3.86 -4.98
C THR A 169 18.42 3.83 -5.01
N SER A 170 19.05 4.48 -6.00
CA SER A 170 20.51 4.56 -6.08
C SER A 170 21.13 5.23 -4.86
N ARG A 171 20.47 6.23 -4.27
CA ARG A 171 20.94 6.90 -3.04
C ARG A 171 20.85 5.97 -1.82
N LEU A 172 19.79 5.16 -1.73
CA LEU A 172 19.64 4.14 -0.69
C LEU A 172 20.76 3.09 -0.79
N LEU A 173 21.02 2.60 -2.01
CA LEU A 173 22.11 1.64 -2.26
C LEU A 173 23.49 2.24 -1.94
N GLN A 174 23.76 3.49 -2.33
CA GLN A 174 24.99 4.21 -1.96
C GLN A 174 25.13 4.40 -0.45
N TYR A 175 24.01 4.58 0.26
CA TYR A 175 24.02 4.62 1.72
C TYR A 175 24.42 3.26 2.29
N LEU A 176 23.79 2.17 1.82
CA LEU A 176 24.11 0.81 2.23
C LEU A 176 25.59 0.46 1.98
N GLU A 177 26.11 0.69 0.77
CA GLU A 177 27.52 0.42 0.45
C GLU A 177 28.52 1.06 1.43
N LYS A 178 28.18 2.24 1.96
CA LYS A 178 29.04 2.98 2.90
C LYS A 178 28.89 2.54 4.36
N HIS A 179 27.81 1.87 4.71
CA HIS A 179 27.45 1.61 6.11
C HIS A 179 27.25 0.12 6.44
N THR A 180 27.17 -0.75 5.43
CA THR A 180 27.06 -2.21 5.62
C THR A 180 28.43 -2.80 5.95
N HIS A 181 28.83 -2.68 7.21
CA HIS A 181 29.93 -3.47 7.81
C HIS A 181 29.42 -4.55 8.78
N THR A 182 28.10 -4.62 8.98
CA THR A 182 27.43 -5.51 9.93
C THR A 182 26.31 -6.26 9.24
N VAL A 183 26.27 -7.58 9.46
CA VAL A 183 25.16 -8.44 9.03
C VAL A 183 23.91 -8.01 9.78
N THR A 184 22.94 -7.48 9.05
CA THR A 184 21.67 -7.00 9.61
C THR A 184 20.77 -8.18 9.96
N LYS A 185 20.19 -8.16 11.16
CA LYS A 185 19.18 -9.14 11.64
C LYS A 185 17.76 -8.72 11.21
N VAL A 186 17.58 -8.39 9.94
CA VAL A 186 16.29 -7.94 9.40
C VAL A 186 15.59 -9.12 8.74
N ALA A 187 14.25 -9.09 8.71
CA ALA A 187 13.49 -10.06 7.92
C ALA A 187 13.99 -10.03 6.47
N PRO A 188 14.29 -11.19 5.86
CA PRO A 188 14.63 -11.26 4.44
C PRO A 188 13.56 -10.54 3.60
N TRP A 189 13.97 -9.81 2.57
CA TRP A 189 13.01 -9.05 1.74
C TRP A 189 11.98 -9.97 1.10
N GLU A 190 12.40 -11.18 0.72
CA GLU A 190 11.56 -12.23 0.16
C GLU A 190 10.47 -12.66 1.13
N ASP A 191 10.69 -12.58 2.43
CA ASP A 191 9.70 -12.93 3.45
C ASP A 191 8.58 -11.90 3.57
N VAL A 192 8.87 -10.62 3.31
CA VAL A 192 7.93 -9.50 3.52
C VAL A 192 7.50 -8.81 2.23
N SER A 193 7.92 -9.32 1.07
CA SER A 193 7.57 -8.79 -0.24
C SER A 193 6.72 -9.78 -1.02
N LEU A 194 5.75 -9.24 -1.77
CA LEU A 194 4.91 -10.04 -2.66
C LEU A 194 5.73 -10.59 -3.82
N GLN A 195 5.58 -11.88 -4.07
CA GLN A 195 6.09 -12.55 -5.23
C GLN A 195 5.12 -12.43 -6.41
N ARG A 196 5.67 -12.46 -7.61
CA ARG A 196 4.87 -12.47 -8.83
C ARG A 196 4.12 -13.80 -8.94
N LEU A 197 2.79 -13.72 -8.91
CA LEU A 197 1.94 -14.87 -9.16
C LEU A 197 1.83 -15.16 -10.67
N PRO A 198 1.65 -16.44 -11.06
CA PRO A 198 1.36 -16.82 -12.44
C PRO A 198 0.10 -16.13 -12.98
N HIS A 199 0.05 -15.95 -14.31
CA HIS A 199 -1.18 -15.48 -14.95
C HIS A 199 -2.32 -16.48 -14.74
N GLY A 200 -3.47 -15.98 -14.28
CA GLY A 200 -4.62 -16.84 -13.96
C GLY A 200 -4.56 -17.47 -12.56
N ALA A 201 -3.71 -16.97 -11.67
CA ALA A 201 -3.70 -17.33 -10.25
C ALA A 201 -5.12 -17.24 -9.65
N SER A 202 -5.49 -18.27 -8.88
CA SER A 202 -6.78 -18.33 -8.22
C SER A 202 -6.86 -17.33 -7.05
N SER A 203 -8.08 -17.09 -6.54
CA SER A 203 -8.25 -16.29 -5.30
C SER A 203 -7.44 -16.86 -4.14
N ARG A 204 -7.30 -18.19 -4.05
CA ARG A 204 -6.51 -18.87 -3.02
C ARG A 204 -5.01 -18.62 -3.18
N ASP A 205 -4.49 -18.61 -4.40
CA ASP A 205 -3.08 -18.30 -4.65
C ASP A 205 -2.76 -16.85 -4.27
N ILE A 206 -3.66 -15.92 -4.60
CA ILE A 206 -3.55 -14.50 -4.24
C ILE A 206 -3.58 -14.34 -2.72
N VAL A 207 -4.60 -14.88 -2.05
CA VAL A 207 -4.73 -14.79 -0.58
C VAL A 207 -3.57 -15.50 0.12
N GLY A 208 -3.11 -16.65 -0.37
CA GLY A 208 -1.99 -17.38 0.22
C GLY A 208 -0.68 -16.61 0.19
N GLU A 209 -0.40 -15.91 -0.91
CA GLU A 209 0.80 -15.09 -1.02
C GLU A 209 0.74 -13.86 -0.10
N HIS A 210 -0.43 -13.21 -0.02
CA HIS A 210 -0.66 -12.13 0.94
C HIS A 210 -0.57 -12.61 2.39
N LEU A 211 -1.08 -13.80 2.70
CA LEU A 211 -1.03 -14.42 4.02
C LEU A 211 0.41 -14.72 4.44
N ARG A 212 1.23 -15.23 3.52
CA ARG A 212 2.67 -15.48 3.74
C ARG A 212 3.38 -14.19 4.15
N VAL A 213 3.21 -13.12 3.36
CA VAL A 213 3.79 -11.81 3.66
C VAL A 213 3.28 -11.27 5.00
N PHE A 214 1.96 -11.29 5.22
CA PHE A 214 1.37 -10.79 6.47
C PHE A 214 1.87 -11.54 7.71
N CYS A 215 1.95 -12.88 7.65
CA CYS A 215 2.48 -13.69 8.74
C CYS A 215 3.91 -13.28 9.10
N ASN A 216 4.76 -13.04 8.09
CA ASN A 216 6.14 -12.63 8.28
C ASN A 216 6.27 -11.19 8.78
N GLU A 217 5.36 -10.28 8.40
CA GLU A 217 5.27 -8.93 8.97
C GLU A 217 4.85 -8.95 10.44
N CYS A 218 3.82 -9.72 10.79
CA CYS A 218 3.41 -9.94 12.19
C CYS A 218 4.56 -10.53 13.00
N THR A 219 5.32 -11.48 12.42
CA THR A 219 6.47 -12.10 13.08
C THR A 219 7.57 -11.10 13.35
N TRP A 220 7.83 -10.20 12.41
CA TRP A 220 8.80 -9.14 12.59
C TRP A 220 8.38 -8.16 13.70
N LEU A 221 7.11 -7.76 13.73
CA LEU A 221 6.59 -6.93 14.81
C LEU A 221 6.72 -7.61 16.18
N TRP A 222 6.25 -8.86 16.24
CA TRP A 222 6.27 -9.67 17.44
C TRP A 222 7.69 -9.94 17.94
N SER A 223 8.64 -10.24 17.04
CA SER A 223 10.04 -10.43 17.43
C SER A 223 10.61 -9.20 18.14
N ARG A 224 10.18 -8.00 17.74
CA ARG A 224 10.65 -6.76 18.36
C ARG A 224 10.05 -6.52 19.73
N GLN A 225 8.75 -6.78 19.88
CA GLN A 225 8.06 -6.72 21.17
C GLN A 225 8.67 -7.69 22.19
N HIS A 226 9.16 -8.84 21.73
CA HIS A 226 9.79 -9.86 22.58
C HIS A 226 11.32 -9.83 22.60
N HIS A 227 11.93 -8.84 21.93
CA HIS A 227 13.38 -8.71 21.80
C HIS A 227 14.09 -9.97 21.26
N LEU A 228 13.43 -10.70 20.37
CA LEU A 228 13.94 -11.89 19.68
C LEU A 228 14.59 -11.50 18.35
N ALA A 229 15.56 -12.30 17.89
CA ALA A 229 15.96 -12.25 16.49
C ALA A 229 14.81 -12.74 15.60
N TYR A 230 14.73 -12.22 14.38
CA TYR A 230 13.65 -12.57 13.46
C TYR A 230 13.56 -14.09 13.20
N GLU A 231 14.69 -14.77 13.00
CA GLU A 231 14.73 -16.21 12.80
C GLU A 231 14.27 -17.00 14.03
N ASP A 232 14.63 -16.55 15.23
CA ASP A 232 14.20 -17.18 16.49
C ASP A 232 12.69 -17.02 16.68
N ALA A 233 12.15 -15.83 16.37
CA ALA A 233 10.71 -15.57 16.40
C ALA A 233 9.95 -16.41 15.35
N LYS A 234 10.50 -16.52 14.14
CA LYS A 234 9.95 -17.35 13.05
C LYS A 234 9.90 -18.83 13.43
N ALA A 235 10.90 -19.34 14.15
CA ALA A 235 10.91 -20.70 14.68
C ALA A 235 9.93 -20.86 15.86
N SER A 236 9.76 -19.83 16.68
CA SER A 236 8.95 -19.90 17.92
C SER A 236 7.45 -19.73 17.68
N ARG A 237 7.03 -19.00 16.64
CA ARG A 237 5.61 -18.64 16.40
C ARG A 237 4.66 -19.81 16.13
N PHE A 238 5.20 -20.97 15.75
CA PHE A 238 4.48 -22.24 15.58
C PHE A 238 5.12 -23.38 16.39
N GLY A 239 5.93 -23.03 17.39
CA GLY A 239 6.70 -23.97 18.19
C GLY A 239 5.89 -24.66 19.29
N GLY A 240 6.59 -25.46 20.10
CA GLY A 240 5.96 -26.21 21.21
C GLY A 240 5.60 -25.38 22.45
N ASP A 241 5.99 -24.10 22.50
CA ASP A 241 5.59 -23.20 23.58
C ASP A 241 4.18 -22.66 23.30
N ALA A 242 3.19 -23.25 23.98
CA ALA A 242 1.79 -22.87 23.84
C ALA A 242 1.55 -21.39 24.16
N LYS A 243 2.30 -20.81 25.12
CA LYS A 243 2.12 -19.42 25.53
C LYS A 243 2.61 -18.46 24.44
N LEU A 244 3.78 -18.72 23.85
CA LEU A 244 4.28 -17.90 22.74
C LEU A 244 3.40 -18.03 21.49
N THR A 245 2.84 -19.22 21.26
CA THR A 245 1.93 -19.46 20.13
C THR A 245 0.62 -18.70 20.31
N GLU A 246 0.04 -18.72 21.51
CA GLU A 246 -1.19 -17.98 21.85
C GLU A 246 -0.97 -16.46 21.76
N ASP A 247 0.16 -15.98 22.27
CA ASP A 247 0.55 -14.58 22.22
C ASP A 247 0.78 -14.09 20.78
N PHE A 248 1.40 -14.90 19.92
CA PHE A 248 1.52 -14.58 18.49
C PHE A 248 0.15 -14.59 17.77
N ALA A 249 -0.75 -15.51 18.13
CA ALA A 249 -2.10 -15.58 17.56
C ALA A 249 -2.95 -14.33 17.88
N ALA A 250 -2.61 -13.59 18.94
CA ALA A 250 -3.24 -12.30 19.25
C ALA A 250 -2.98 -11.24 18.16
N VAL A 251 -1.82 -11.28 17.50
CA VAL A 251 -1.46 -10.35 16.41
C VAL A 251 -1.65 -10.96 15.01
N PHE A 252 -1.63 -12.29 14.89
CA PHE A 252 -1.81 -13.03 13.64
C PHE A 252 -3.02 -13.95 13.71
N ASN A 253 -4.16 -13.47 13.19
CA ASN A 253 -5.40 -14.24 13.09
C ASN A 253 -6.25 -13.78 11.90
N ALA A 254 -7.35 -14.48 11.63
CA ALA A 254 -8.21 -14.21 10.48
C ALA A 254 -8.79 -12.78 10.50
N GLN A 255 -9.10 -12.24 11.68
CA GLN A 255 -9.59 -10.87 11.79
C GLN A 255 -8.51 -9.86 11.40
N SER A 256 -7.33 -9.94 12.04
CA SER A 256 -6.24 -8.99 11.77
C SER A 256 -5.75 -9.07 10.32
N PHE A 257 -5.73 -10.27 9.74
CA PHE A 257 -5.43 -10.47 8.32
C PHE A 257 -6.46 -9.83 7.40
N CYS A 258 -7.75 -10.09 7.63
CA CYS A 258 -8.83 -9.52 6.83
C CYS A 258 -8.85 -7.98 6.87
N GLU A 259 -8.67 -7.39 8.05
CA GLU A 259 -8.55 -5.94 8.21
C GLU A 259 -7.35 -5.38 7.42
N ALA A 260 -6.17 -6.02 7.53
CA ALA A 260 -4.98 -5.62 6.80
C ALA A 260 -5.17 -5.71 5.28
N MET A 261 -5.79 -6.77 4.76
CA MET A 261 -6.01 -6.94 3.32
C MET A 261 -6.98 -5.92 2.74
N ARG A 262 -8.04 -5.59 3.50
CA ARG A 262 -8.97 -4.51 3.12
C ARG A 262 -8.32 -3.14 3.19
N ALA A 263 -7.43 -2.90 4.15
CA ALA A 263 -6.66 -1.65 4.26
C ALA A 263 -5.70 -1.49 3.07
N ARG A 264 -5.06 -2.58 2.63
CA ARG A 264 -4.16 -2.62 1.46
C ARG A 264 -4.87 -2.57 0.11
N GLY A 265 -6.21 -2.64 0.09
CA GLY A 265 -7.00 -2.60 -1.13
C GLY A 265 -6.94 -3.88 -1.97
N VAL A 266 -6.57 -5.01 -1.36
CA VAL A 266 -6.57 -6.35 -1.99
C VAL A 266 -8.01 -6.77 -2.33
N VAL A 267 -8.94 -6.42 -1.45
CA VAL A 267 -10.38 -6.64 -1.62
C VAL A 267 -10.99 -5.40 -2.26
N ARG A 268 -11.84 -5.61 -3.27
CA ARG A 268 -12.53 -4.51 -3.97
C ARG A 268 -13.51 -3.84 -3.01
N ARG A 269 -13.23 -2.59 -2.64
CA ARG A 269 -14.15 -1.74 -1.87
C ARG A 269 -15.20 -1.12 -2.80
N GLY A 270 -16.24 -1.87 -3.13
CA GLY A 270 -17.33 -1.32 -3.91
C GLY A 270 -18.44 -2.33 -4.15
N PRO A 271 -19.65 -1.86 -4.51
CA PRO A 271 -20.71 -2.76 -4.91
C PRO A 271 -20.21 -3.62 -6.06
N THR A 272 -20.59 -4.90 -6.08
CA THR A 272 -20.33 -5.87 -7.17
C THR A 272 -21.02 -5.48 -8.48
N THR A 273 -21.42 -4.22 -8.61
CA THR A 273 -22.30 -3.67 -9.63
C THR A 273 -21.65 -2.41 -10.19
N GLN A 274 -21.41 -2.40 -11.49
CA GLN A 274 -20.89 -1.26 -12.22
C GLN A 274 -22.01 -0.62 -13.03
N TRP A 275 -22.13 0.70 -12.93
CA TRP A 275 -22.99 1.47 -13.81
C TRP A 275 -22.22 1.87 -15.07
N GLU A 276 -22.89 1.81 -16.22
CA GLU A 276 -22.32 2.19 -17.51
C GLU A 276 -23.23 3.19 -18.22
N VAL A 277 -22.65 4.03 -19.07
CA VAL A 277 -23.34 4.94 -19.96
C VAL A 277 -23.00 4.64 -21.41
N GLN A 278 -23.99 4.71 -22.29
CA GLN A 278 -23.77 4.54 -23.71
C GLN A 278 -23.12 5.80 -24.30
N VAL A 279 -21.95 5.64 -24.92
CA VAL A 279 -21.23 6.71 -25.61
C VAL A 279 -21.65 6.80 -27.08
N GLU A 280 -21.26 7.87 -27.78
CA GLU A 280 -21.80 8.23 -29.11
C GLU A 280 -21.53 7.18 -30.20
N ASN A 281 -20.52 6.34 -30.04
CA ASN A 281 -20.23 5.23 -30.95
C ASN A 281 -21.07 3.97 -30.67
N GLY A 282 -22.04 4.04 -29.76
CA GLY A 282 -22.92 2.93 -29.36
C GLY A 282 -22.33 1.96 -28.34
N SER A 283 -21.05 2.09 -28.00
CA SER A 283 -20.41 1.30 -26.94
C SER A 283 -20.80 1.79 -25.55
N TRP A 284 -20.56 0.94 -24.54
CA TRP A 284 -20.82 1.27 -23.14
C TRP A 284 -19.51 1.62 -22.45
N ALA A 285 -19.52 2.73 -21.70
CA ALA A 285 -18.40 3.16 -20.89
C ALA A 285 -18.79 3.13 -19.42
N GLY A 286 -17.99 2.47 -18.58
CA GLY A 286 -18.20 2.44 -17.14
C GLY A 286 -18.04 3.84 -16.53
N TYR A 287 -18.89 4.15 -15.55
CA TYR A 287 -18.65 5.30 -14.68
C TYR A 287 -17.39 5.09 -13.84
N GLU A 288 -16.75 6.18 -13.45
CA GLU A 288 -15.71 6.17 -12.42
C GLU A 288 -16.27 5.59 -11.11
N GLU A 289 -15.42 4.97 -10.29
CA GLU A 289 -15.83 4.19 -9.12
C GLU A 289 -16.71 4.99 -8.16
N GLU A 290 -16.32 6.22 -7.83
CA GLU A 290 -17.09 7.12 -6.97
C GLU A 290 -18.46 7.47 -7.57
N ALA A 291 -18.50 7.76 -8.87
CA ALA A 291 -19.74 8.08 -9.57
C ALA A 291 -20.66 6.85 -9.63
N SER A 292 -20.12 5.67 -9.96
CA SER A 292 -20.87 4.41 -9.97
C SER A 292 -21.43 4.09 -8.58
N ALA A 293 -20.64 4.27 -7.51
CA ALA A 293 -21.08 4.09 -6.14
C ALA A 293 -22.20 5.07 -5.74
N ALA A 294 -22.10 6.34 -6.16
CA ALA A 294 -23.15 7.33 -5.92
C ALA A 294 -24.46 6.98 -6.64
N ILE A 295 -24.39 6.51 -7.89
CA ILE A 295 -25.55 6.04 -8.66
C ILE A 295 -26.17 4.83 -7.99
N GLU A 296 -25.38 3.85 -7.56
CA GLU A 296 -25.87 2.65 -6.87
C GLU A 296 -26.51 2.98 -5.53
N ALA A 297 -25.94 3.91 -4.76
CA ALA A 297 -26.53 4.38 -3.51
C ALA A 297 -27.87 5.08 -3.73
N ALA A 298 -27.99 5.91 -4.78
CA ALA A 298 -29.24 6.55 -5.15
C ALA A 298 -30.29 5.54 -5.64
N TYR A 299 -29.87 4.56 -6.43
CA TYR A 299 -30.71 3.46 -6.90
C TYR A 299 -31.25 2.62 -5.74
N SER A 300 -30.39 2.23 -4.80
CA SER A 300 -30.76 1.47 -3.60
C SER A 300 -31.76 2.23 -2.72
N LYS A 301 -31.63 3.55 -2.64
CA LYS A 301 -32.57 4.45 -1.94
C LYS A 301 -33.82 4.79 -2.76
N ARG A 302 -33.96 4.23 -3.97
CA ARG A 302 -35.05 4.49 -4.92
C ARG A 302 -35.25 5.98 -5.21
N LEU A 303 -34.16 6.74 -5.27
CA LEU A 303 -34.22 8.14 -5.68
C LEU A 303 -34.54 8.20 -7.19
N PRO A 304 -35.46 9.08 -7.62
CA PRO A 304 -35.83 9.17 -9.03
C PRO A 304 -34.71 9.77 -9.89
N MET A 305 -33.89 10.65 -9.29
CA MET A 305 -32.83 11.36 -9.99
C MET A 305 -31.67 11.70 -9.05
N LEU A 306 -30.47 11.78 -9.61
CA LEU A 306 -29.22 12.15 -8.93
C LEU A 306 -28.43 13.13 -9.81
N GLU A 307 -27.87 14.18 -9.23
CA GLU A 307 -26.95 15.07 -9.95
C GLU A 307 -25.49 14.67 -9.69
N LEU A 308 -24.70 14.55 -10.76
CA LEU A 308 -23.27 14.20 -10.69
C LEU A 308 -22.42 15.20 -11.46
N ARG A 309 -21.15 15.32 -11.06
CA ARG A 309 -20.12 16.01 -11.82
C ARG A 309 -19.16 14.97 -12.36
N LEU A 310 -19.00 14.91 -13.68
CA LEU A 310 -18.23 13.86 -14.35
C LEU A 310 -17.13 14.43 -15.24
N GLY A 311 -16.02 13.68 -15.29
CA GLY A 311 -14.84 13.98 -16.11
C GLY A 311 -13.98 15.12 -15.57
N PRO A 312 -12.80 15.37 -16.18
CA PRO A 312 -11.77 16.26 -15.65
C PRO A 312 -12.19 17.75 -15.59
N ARG A 313 -13.26 18.12 -16.29
CA ARG A 313 -13.83 19.48 -16.27
C ARG A 313 -15.05 19.62 -15.34
N GLY A 314 -15.43 18.56 -14.63
CA GLY A 314 -16.53 18.57 -13.66
C GLY A 314 -17.89 18.89 -14.29
N TRP A 315 -18.18 18.35 -15.47
CA TRP A 315 -19.44 18.63 -16.17
C TRP A 315 -20.62 18.09 -15.38
N LYS A 316 -21.65 18.92 -15.19
CA LYS A 316 -22.87 18.54 -14.48
C LYS A 316 -23.76 17.66 -15.36
N TYR A 317 -24.17 16.51 -14.83
CA TYR A 317 -25.14 15.61 -15.43
C TYR A 317 -26.24 15.28 -14.41
N VAL A 318 -27.44 14.98 -14.93
CA VAL A 318 -28.55 14.44 -14.15
C VAL A 318 -28.72 12.98 -14.56
N ILE A 319 -28.61 12.07 -13.60
CA ILE A 319 -28.91 10.66 -13.77
C ILE A 319 -30.37 10.47 -13.42
N ASP A 320 -31.18 10.14 -14.42
CA ASP A 320 -32.59 9.77 -14.26
C ASP A 320 -32.67 8.25 -14.14
N LEU A 321 -32.87 7.78 -12.91
CA LEU A 321 -32.92 6.36 -12.59
C LEU A 321 -34.28 5.74 -12.96
N GLY A 322 -35.33 6.55 -13.07
CA GLY A 322 -36.65 6.09 -13.52
C GLY A 322 -36.64 5.73 -15.01
N ASN A 323 -36.01 6.58 -15.82
CA ASN A 323 -35.89 6.39 -17.27
C ASN A 323 -34.60 5.69 -17.70
N GLN A 324 -33.69 5.40 -16.78
CA GLN A 324 -32.38 4.79 -17.05
C GLN A 324 -31.57 5.60 -18.09
N VAL A 325 -31.47 6.91 -17.87
CA VAL A 325 -30.68 7.80 -18.75
C VAL A 325 -29.82 8.81 -17.98
N GLN A 326 -28.66 9.14 -18.54
CA GLN A 326 -27.88 10.31 -18.21
C GLN A 326 -28.31 11.49 -19.09
N LEU A 327 -28.69 12.61 -18.48
CA LEU A 327 -29.07 13.85 -19.15
C LEU A 327 -28.00 14.92 -18.94
N ASN A 328 -27.58 15.57 -20.02
CA ASN A 328 -26.81 16.82 -19.93
C ASN A 328 -27.79 18.01 -19.87
N PRO A 329 -27.90 18.73 -18.75
CA PRO A 329 -28.86 19.82 -18.61
C PRO A 329 -28.58 20.99 -19.57
N LYS A 330 -27.32 21.20 -20.00
CA LYS A 330 -26.92 22.29 -20.89
C LYS A 330 -27.24 21.98 -22.35
N THR A 331 -26.98 20.76 -22.81
CA THR A 331 -27.15 20.37 -24.23
C THR A 331 -28.43 19.60 -24.48
N ARG A 332 -29.14 19.18 -23.42
CA ARG A 332 -30.34 18.33 -23.45
C ARG A 332 -30.12 16.97 -24.10
N LYS A 333 -28.88 16.58 -24.41
CA LYS A 333 -28.54 15.23 -24.87
C LYS A 333 -28.81 14.22 -23.75
N SER A 334 -29.53 13.15 -24.07
CA SER A 334 -29.72 11.99 -23.20
C SER A 334 -28.88 10.82 -23.70
N ARG A 335 -28.36 10.01 -22.77
CA ARG A 335 -27.61 8.79 -23.05
C ARG A 335 -28.15 7.68 -22.16
N PRO A 336 -28.50 6.50 -22.71
CA PRO A 336 -28.89 5.35 -21.89
C PRO A 336 -27.82 5.00 -20.86
N ILE A 337 -28.28 4.60 -19.67
CA ILE A 337 -27.44 4.00 -18.63
C ILE A 337 -27.91 2.59 -18.34
N ARG A 338 -27.02 1.75 -17.83
CA ARG A 338 -27.40 0.41 -17.35
C ARG A 338 -26.61 0.02 -16.11
N ARG A 339 -27.28 -0.76 -15.28
CA ARG A 339 -26.70 -1.47 -14.15
C ARG A 339 -26.19 -2.82 -14.65
N GLN A 340 -24.90 -3.09 -14.51
CA GLN A 340 -24.35 -4.42 -14.72
C GLN A 340 -23.88 -4.97 -13.39
N GLU A 341 -24.27 -6.19 -13.08
CA GLU A 341 -23.45 -6.99 -12.16
C GLU A 341 -22.08 -7.08 -12.81
N ALA A 342 -21.04 -6.72 -12.07
CA ALA A 342 -19.68 -6.82 -12.54
C ALA A 342 -19.43 -8.30 -12.85
N ALA A 343 -19.66 -8.67 -14.10
CA ALA A 343 -19.55 -10.04 -14.52
C ALA A 343 -18.13 -10.48 -14.20
N VAL A 344 -18.02 -11.59 -13.48
CA VAL A 344 -16.80 -12.42 -13.43
C VAL A 344 -16.62 -12.99 -14.84
N SER A 345 -16.31 -12.14 -15.81
CA SER A 345 -16.06 -12.55 -17.19
C SER A 345 -14.58 -12.88 -17.31
N PRO A 346 -14.21 -14.16 -17.54
CA PRO A 346 -12.81 -14.56 -17.73
C PRO A 346 -12.21 -14.09 -19.08
N SER A 347 -12.91 -13.26 -19.86
CA SER A 347 -12.60 -13.01 -21.27
C SER A 347 -12.27 -11.56 -21.64
N SER A 348 -12.14 -10.65 -20.68
CA SER A 348 -11.62 -9.30 -20.95
C SER A 348 -10.23 -9.15 -20.33
N PRO A 349 -9.14 -9.13 -21.12
CA PRO A 349 -7.77 -8.97 -20.63
C PRO A 349 -7.48 -7.51 -20.27
N SER A 350 -8.38 -6.87 -19.52
CA SER A 350 -8.04 -5.64 -18.83
C SER A 350 -7.08 -6.03 -17.71
N ARG A 351 -5.78 -5.82 -18.00
CA ARG A 351 -4.61 -6.07 -17.15
C ARG A 351 -4.57 -5.15 -15.92
N ALA A 352 -5.66 -5.11 -15.16
CA ALA A 352 -5.70 -4.50 -13.84
C ALA A 352 -5.43 -5.59 -12.80
N CYS A 353 -4.74 -5.23 -11.72
CA CYS A 353 -4.55 -6.10 -10.56
C CYS A 353 -5.88 -6.76 -10.17
N VAL A 354 -5.89 -8.09 -10.05
CA VAL A 354 -7.11 -8.84 -9.74
C VAL A 354 -7.48 -8.55 -8.29
N LYS A 355 -8.22 -7.46 -8.05
CA LYS A 355 -8.84 -7.19 -6.76
C LYS A 355 -9.95 -8.20 -6.57
N LEU A 356 -9.86 -8.97 -5.49
CA LEU A 356 -10.82 -10.01 -5.14
C LEU A 356 -12.16 -9.37 -4.78
N THR A 357 -13.25 -10.04 -5.13
CA THR A 357 -14.55 -9.73 -4.53
C THR A 357 -14.55 -10.12 -3.05
N GLU A 358 -15.46 -9.54 -2.26
CA GLU A 358 -15.59 -9.88 -0.85
C GLU A 358 -15.82 -11.39 -0.66
N ALA A 359 -16.71 -11.98 -1.47
CA ALA A 359 -17.04 -13.40 -1.40
C ALA A 359 -15.85 -14.31 -1.76
N GLU A 360 -15.11 -14.00 -2.84
CA GLU A 360 -13.90 -14.76 -3.21
C GLU A 360 -12.81 -14.67 -2.14
N PHE A 361 -12.68 -13.50 -1.52
CA PHE A 361 -11.73 -13.27 -0.44
C PHE A 361 -12.11 -14.05 0.81
N GLU A 362 -13.37 -13.96 1.25
CA GLU A 362 -13.88 -14.68 2.42
C GLU A 362 -13.78 -16.20 2.26
N GLU A 363 -14.15 -16.74 1.09
CA GLU A 363 -14.00 -18.17 0.79
C GLU A 363 -12.52 -18.60 0.88
N ALA A 364 -11.61 -17.81 0.30
CA ALA A 364 -10.18 -18.10 0.33
C ALA A 364 -9.59 -17.98 1.74
N VAL A 365 -10.02 -17.01 2.55
CA VAL A 365 -9.63 -16.88 3.96
C VAL A 365 -10.10 -18.10 4.75
N GLN A 366 -11.36 -18.49 4.59
CA GLN A 366 -11.92 -19.66 5.29
C GLN A 366 -11.14 -20.93 4.95
N PHE A 367 -10.73 -21.10 3.69
CA PHE A 367 -9.86 -22.21 3.29
C PHE A 367 -8.56 -22.27 4.11
N PHE A 368 -7.87 -21.15 4.35
CA PHE A 368 -6.63 -21.14 5.15
C PHE A 368 -6.86 -21.33 6.66
N VAL A 369 -8.04 -20.93 7.16
CA VAL A 369 -8.47 -21.21 8.54
C VAL A 369 -8.74 -22.71 8.71
N ASP A 370 -9.47 -23.33 7.79
CA ASP A 370 -9.77 -24.76 7.80
C ASP A 370 -8.48 -25.61 7.70
N MET A 371 -7.48 -25.12 6.96
CA MET A 371 -6.15 -25.71 6.86
C MET A 371 -5.25 -25.44 8.09
N GLN A 372 -5.72 -24.70 9.10
CA GLN A 372 -4.99 -24.33 10.31
C GLN A 372 -3.69 -23.54 10.05
N THR A 373 -3.62 -22.86 8.90
CA THR A 373 -2.50 -21.98 8.54
C THR A 373 -2.73 -20.53 8.93
N LEU A 374 -3.99 -20.18 9.23
CA LEU A 374 -4.44 -18.89 9.73
C LEU A 374 -5.32 -19.15 10.96
N PRO A 375 -4.93 -18.71 12.17
CA PRO A 375 -5.78 -18.86 13.34
C PRO A 375 -7.14 -18.20 13.14
N PRO A 376 -8.25 -18.78 13.63
CA PRO A 376 -9.56 -18.15 13.53
C PRO A 376 -9.58 -16.83 14.30
N ALA A 377 -10.55 -15.96 13.98
CA ALA A 377 -10.77 -14.74 14.75
C ALA A 377 -11.05 -15.11 16.22
N PRO A 378 -10.51 -14.34 17.19
CA PRO A 378 -10.87 -14.52 18.60
C PRO A 378 -12.40 -14.35 18.76
N PRO A 379 -13.05 -15.09 19.67
CA PRO A 379 -14.48 -14.93 19.90
C PRO A 379 -14.76 -13.48 20.31
N SER A 380 -15.65 -12.82 19.55
CA SER A 380 -16.14 -11.49 19.92
C SER A 380 -16.66 -11.57 21.36
N ILE A 381 -16.11 -10.76 22.26
CA ILE A 381 -16.64 -10.62 23.62
C ILE A 381 -17.95 -9.83 23.51
N GLU A 382 -18.99 -10.47 22.97
CA GLU A 382 -20.34 -9.94 22.97
C GLU A 382 -20.93 -10.17 24.36
N GLY A 383 -20.79 -9.16 25.24
CA GLY A 383 -21.63 -9.02 26.43
C GLY A 383 -21.02 -9.41 27.77
N GLU A 384 -20.12 -8.56 28.29
CA GLU A 384 -19.90 -8.38 29.73
C GLU A 384 -20.24 -6.94 30.15
N HIS A 385 -21.43 -6.49 29.74
CA HIS A 385 -22.13 -5.38 30.38
C HIS A 385 -23.59 -5.80 30.57
N ALA A 386 -23.82 -6.57 31.63
CA ALA A 386 -25.14 -6.79 32.23
C ALA A 386 -25.08 -6.37 33.69
#